data_AF-X1RMD5-F1
#
_entry.id   AF-X1RMD5-F1
#
_cell.length_a   1.000
_cell.length_b   1.000
_cell.length_c   1.000
_cell.angle_alpha   90.00
_cell.angle_beta   90.00
_cell.angle_gamma   90.00
#
_symmetry.space_group_name_H-M   'P 1'
#
loop_
_entity.id
_entity.type
_entity.pdbx_description
1 polymer ?
#
loop_
_entity_poly.entity_id
_entity_poly.type
_entity_poly.pdbx_seq_one_letter_code
_entity_poly.pdbx_strand_id
1 'polypeptide(L)' 'RYVYAYDDNGNQIEVMHFNWDAVNNNWLRNMYYVDTYDVHGNRVKFTSYSWSAETSTWIDNLQVSELYDEKWQSS' A
#
# COMPACT_ATOMS: atom_id res chain seq x y z
N ARG A 1 -13.20 -1.43 6.43
CA ARG A 1 -13.20 -2.34 5.26
C ARG A 1 -11.83 -2.27 4.59
N TYR A 2 -11.37 -3.37 4.01
CA TYR A 2 -10.15 -3.41 3.22
C TYR A 2 -10.44 -3.87 1.79
N VAL A 3 -9.67 -3.35 0.83
CA VAL A 3 -9.62 -3.82 -0.55
C VAL A 3 -8.15 -4.06 -0.88
N TYR A 4 -7.86 -5.22 -1.45
CA TYR A 4 -6.51 -5.69 -1.75
C TYR A 4 -6.39 -5.89 -3.26
N ALA A 5 -5.24 -5.53 -3.83
CA ALA A 5 -4.86 -5.90 -5.18
C ALA A 5 -3.54 -6.69 -5.14
N TYR A 6 -3.44 -7.67 -6.04
CA TYR A 6 -2.29 -8.56 -6.15
C TYR A 6 -1.81 -8.56 -7.60
N ASP A 7 -0.50 -8.72 -7.79
CA ASP A 7 0.09 -8.99 -9.11
C ASP A 7 -0.11 -10.45 -9.54
N ASP A 8 0.34 -10.79 -10.76
CA ASP A 8 0.23 -12.15 -11.32
C ASP A 8 1.06 -13.19 -10.55
N ASN A 9 2.05 -12.75 -9.76
CA ASN A 9 2.87 -13.61 -8.90
C ASN A 9 2.23 -13.80 -7.51
N GLY A 10 1.10 -13.16 -7.24
CA GLY A 10 0.41 -13.21 -5.96
C GLY A 10 0.98 -12.27 -4.90
N ASN A 11 1.86 -11.33 -5.26
CA ASN A 11 2.34 -10.31 -4.33
C ASN A 11 1.28 -9.22 -4.16
N GLN A 12 1.04 -8.80 -2.93
CA GLN A 12 0.11 -7.70 -2.65
C GLN A 12 0.73 -6.37 -3.08
N ILE A 13 0.18 -5.73 -4.10
CA ILE A 13 0.71 -4.46 -4.64
C ILE A 13 -0.02 -3.24 -4.09
N GLU A 14 -1.27 -3.39 -3.66
CA GLU A 14 -2.07 -2.28 -3.15
C GLU A 14 -3.00 -2.70 -2.01
N VAL A 15 -3.18 -1.81 -1.03
CA VAL A 15 -4.19 -1.95 0.03
C VAL A 15 -4.90 -0.63 0.25
N MET A 16 -6.24 -0.66 0.16
CA MET A 16 -7.11 0.46 0.48
C MET A 16 -7.88 0.19 1.77
N HIS A 17 -7.69 1.02 2.78
CA HIS A 17 -8.40 0.97 4.05
C HIS A 17 -9.51 2.02 4.10
N PHE A 18 -10.69 1.60 4.54
CA PHE A 18 -11.87 2.44 4.73
C PHE A 18 -12.39 2.38 6.18
N ASN A 19 -12.74 3.54 6.72
CA ASN A 19 -13.46 3.68 7.99
C ASN A 19 -14.97 3.67 7.76
N TRP A 20 -15.71 3.16 8.74
CA TRP A 20 -17.17 3.23 8.71
C TRP A 20 -17.65 4.52 9.35
N ASP A 21 -18.47 5.28 8.63
CA ASP A 21 -19.20 6.43 9.16
C ASP A 21 -20.66 6.02 9.39
N ALA A 22 -21.01 5.82 10.66
CA ALA A 22 -22.36 5.43 11.06
C ALA A 22 -23.38 6.57 10.95
N VAL A 23 -22.95 7.84 11.01
CA VAL A 23 -23.84 9.00 10.93
C VAL A 23 -24.37 9.13 9.51
N ASN A 24 -23.48 8.98 8.53
CA ASN A 24 -23.82 9.06 7.11
C ASN A 24 -24.06 7.69 6.46
N ASN A 25 -23.98 6.60 7.23
CA ASN A 25 -24.16 5.22 6.79
C ASN A 25 -23.31 4.87 5.54
N ASN A 26 -22.02 5.23 5.57
CA ASN A 26 -21.13 5.10 4.42
C ASN A 26 -19.69 4.71 4.81
N TRP A 27 -18.94 4.14 3.86
CA TRP A 27 -17.50 3.88 4.00
C TRP A 27 -16.68 5.09 3.51
N LEU A 28 -15.82 5.61 4.36
CA LEU A 28 -14.91 6.71 4.06
C LEU A 28 -13.51 6.18 3.79
N ARG A 29 -12.83 6.71 2.77
CA ARG A 29 -11.41 6.44 2.53
C ARG A 29 -10.58 6.88 3.73
N ASN A 30 -9.60 6.08 4.12
CA ASN A 30 -8.71 6.35 5.25
C ASN A 30 -7.24 6.31 4.84
N MET A 31 -6.75 5.12 4.50
CA MET A 31 -5.34 4.90 4.15
C MET A 31 -5.22 4.14 2.85
N TYR A 32 -4.15 4.42 2.13
CA TYR A 32 -3.77 3.70 0.91
C TYR A 32 -2.29 3.33 0.98
N TYR A 33 -1.97 2.10 0.59
CA TYR A 33 -0.63 1.56 0.62
C TYR A 33 -0.29 0.96 -0.74
N VAL A 34 0.93 1.18 -1.20
CA VAL A 34 1.47 0.64 -2.44
C VAL A 34 2.82 0.00 -2.18
N ASP A 35 2.94 -1.28 -2.53
CA ASP A 35 4.17 -2.05 -2.46
C ASP A 35 4.68 -2.33 -3.89
N THR A 36 6.00 -2.28 -4.10
CA THR A 36 6.61 -2.74 -5.35
C THR A 36 7.67 -3.78 -5.07
N TYR A 37 7.81 -4.75 -5.95
CA TYR A 37 8.68 -5.92 -5.77
C TYR A 37 9.73 -6.00 -6.88
N ASP A 38 10.87 -6.60 -6.59
CA ASP A 38 11.86 -7.00 -7.59
C ASP A 38 11.43 -8.28 -8.32
N VAL A 39 12.25 -8.72 -9.28
CA VAL A 39 12.02 -9.94 -10.07
C VAL A 39 12.05 -11.23 -9.24
N HIS A 40 12.56 -11.18 -8.01
CA HIS A 40 12.62 -12.32 -7.08
C HIS A 40 11.48 -12.29 -6.06
N GLY A 41 10.58 -11.31 -6.12
CA GLY A 41 9.48 -11.14 -5.17
C GLY A 41 9.88 -10.50 -3.84
N ASN A 42 11.06 -9.88 -3.75
CA ASN A 42 11.41 -9.06 -2.58
C ASN A 42 10.78 -7.69 -2.73
N ARG A 43 10.14 -7.19 -1.67
CA ARG A 43 9.61 -5.82 -1.69
C ARG A 43 10.79 -4.85 -1.74
N VAL A 44 10.80 -3.94 -2.71
CA VAL A 44 11.86 -2.91 -2.86
C VAL A 44 11.37 -1.50 -2.54
N LYS A 45 10.05 -1.30 -2.44
CA LYS A 45 9.46 -0.01 -2.08
C LYS A 45 8.13 -0.20 -1.38
N PHE A 46 7.90 0.64 -0.39
CA PHE A 46 6.62 0.84 0.26
C PHE A 46 6.27 2.32 0.25
N THR A 47 5.05 2.66 -0.16
CA THR A 47 4.51 4.02 -0.03
C THR A 47 3.17 3.99 0.66
N SER A 48 2.94 4.94 1.57
CA SER A 48 1.68 5.10 2.28
C SER A 48 1.11 6.50 2.11
N TYR A 49 -0.21 6.57 2.03
CA TYR A 49 -0.97 7.79 1.82
C TYR A 49 -2.15 7.85 2.80
N SER A 50 -2.48 9.05 3.27
CA SER A 50 -3.71 9.32 4.04
C SER A 50 -4.71 10.08 3.18
N TRP A 51 -6.00 9.82 3.39
CA TRP A 51 -7.05 10.56 2.69
C TRP A 51 -7.36 11.87 3.44
N SER A 52 -7.25 13.00 2.75
CA SER A 52 -7.75 14.28 3.22
C SER A 52 -9.16 14.52 2.71
N ALA A 53 -10.12 14.55 3.64
CA ALA A 53 -11.51 14.89 3.31
C ALA A 53 -11.67 16.37 2.92
N GLU A 54 -10.85 17.26 3.48
CA GLU A 54 -10.93 18.71 3.22
C GLU A 54 -10.58 19.05 1.78
N THR A 55 -9.50 18.46 1.26
CA THR A 55 -9.02 18.71 -0.11
C THR A 55 -9.52 17.66 -1.09
N SER A 56 -10.14 16.57 -0.60
CA SER A 56 -10.51 15.40 -1.39
C SER A 56 -9.34 14.82 -2.19
N THR A 57 -8.19 14.70 -1.55
CA THR A 57 -6.95 14.17 -2.14
C THR A 57 -6.24 13.19 -1.22
N TRP A 58 -5.37 12.36 -1.79
CA TRP A 58 -4.39 11.58 -1.05
C TRP A 58 -3.19 12.46 -0.67
N ILE A 59 -2.71 12.30 0.55
CA ILE A 59 -1.52 12.96 1.09
C ILE A 59 -0.46 11.90 1.33
N ASP A 60 0.74 12.12 0.79
CA ASP A 60 1.90 11.26 1.00
C ASP A 60 2.32 11.30 2.48
N ASN A 61 2.32 10.14 3.14
CA ASN A 61 2.73 10.05 4.55
C ASN A 61 4.17 9.54 4.69
N LEU A 62 4.51 8.46 3.97
CA LEU A 62 5.79 7.79 4.09
C LEU A 62 6.11 7.08 2.79
N GLN A 63 7.37 7.18 2.39
CA GLN A 63 7.96 6.37 1.34
C GLN A 63 9.26 5.76 1.87
N VAL A 64 9.39 4.45 1.74
CA VAL A 64 10.58 3.69 2.10
C VAL A 64 11.04 2.91 0.88
N SER A 65 12.32 3.01 0.55
CA SER A 65 12.98 2.14 -0.42
C SER A 65 13.84 1.13 0.32
N GLU A 66 13.69 -0.14 -0.02
CA GLU A 66 14.38 -1.27 0.60
C GLU A 66 15.40 -1.81 -0.42
N LEU A 67 16.67 -1.82 -0.05
CA LEU A 67 17.76 -2.33 -0.88
C LEU A 67 18.26 -3.66 -0.30
N TYR A 68 18.31 -4.69 -1.14
CA TYR A 68 18.80 -6.01 -0.77
C TYR A 68 20.14 -6.24 -1.47
N ASP A 69 21.18 -6.61 -0.70
CA ASP A 69 22.44 -7.08 -1.26
C ASP A 69 22.23 -8.54 -1.75
N GLU A 70 22.56 -8.83 -3.02
CA GLU A 70 22.35 -10.13 -3.67
C GLU A 70 23.11 -11.30 -3.01
N LYS A 71 23.94 -11.03 -1.99
CA LYS A 71 24.85 -11.99 -1.35
C LYS A 71 24.23 -13.18 -0.63
N TRP A 72 22.90 -13.33 -0.64
CA TRP A 72 22.23 -14.48 -0.01
C TRP A 72 21.49 -15.40 -0.99
N GLN A 73 21.82 -15.36 -2.29
CA GLN A 73 21.55 -16.53 -3.14
C GLN A 73 22.73 -17.51 -3.06
N SER A 74 22.85 -18.18 -1.91
CA SER A 74 23.67 -19.38 -1.82
C SER A 74 22.93 -20.54 -2.50
N SER A 75 23.43 -20.98 -3.64
CA SER A 75 23.19 -22.34 -4.16
C SER A 75 24.51 -23.05 -4.36
#